data_AF-A0A2H3E321-F1
#
_entry.id   AF-A0A2H3E321-F1
#
_cell.length_a   1.000
_cell.length_b   1.000
_cell.length_c   1.000
_cell.angle_alpha   90.00
_cell.angle_beta   90.00
_cell.angle_gamma   90.00
#
_symmetry.space_group_name_H-M   'P 1'
#
loop_
_entity.id
_entity.type
_entity.pdbx_description
1 polymer ?
#
loop_
_entity_poly.entity_id
_entity_poly.type
_entity_poly.pdbx_seq_one_letter_code
_entity_poly.pdbx_strand_id
1 'polypeptide(L)'
;MHVDSETIPLCNQCSASFVSPRHPILSPLHNALRAGQELDPERTASLCKVIPSLYSKLSDYNAEITRLEGILGRLRHGRDELGRCLDAWESRSAPVRRLPVELLTNIFKDACRAMPISSNFPAHNDVRALTITPLLLASVCSFWRSIALSTPEMW
;
A
#
# COMPACT_ATOMS: atom_id res chain seq x y z
N MET A 1 15.41 -8.14 -39.64
CA MET A 1 16.35 -7.70 -38.59
C MET A 1 15.75 -8.11 -37.24
N HIS A 2 16.54 -8.76 -36.38
CA HIS A 2 16.13 -9.24 -35.06
C HIS A 2 16.73 -8.34 -33.97
N VAL A 3 16.02 -8.14 -32.86
CA VAL A 3 16.60 -7.48 -31.66
C VAL A 3 17.43 -8.51 -30.90
N ASP A 4 18.60 -8.12 -30.41
CA ASP A 4 19.48 -8.97 -29.60
C ASP A 4 18.82 -9.42 -28.30
N SER A 5 19.31 -10.54 -27.74
CA SER A 5 18.80 -11.11 -26.49
C SER A 5 19.26 -10.24 -25.32
N GLU A 6 18.32 -9.60 -24.62
CA GLU A 6 18.60 -8.82 -23.41
C GLU A 6 18.40 -9.70 -22.16
N THR A 7 19.18 -9.47 -21.10
CA THR A 7 19.03 -10.24 -19.85
C THR A 7 18.53 -9.30 -18.75
N ILE A 8 17.45 -9.70 -18.08
CA ILE A 8 16.83 -8.92 -17.00
C ILE A 8 17.27 -9.53 -15.67
N PRO A 9 18.07 -8.84 -14.83
CA PRO A 9 18.48 -9.37 -13.54
C PRO A 9 17.28 -9.44 -12.58
N LEU A 10 17.06 -10.61 -11.99
CA LEU A 10 15.95 -10.87 -11.06
C LEU A 10 16.40 -10.89 -9.59
N CYS A 11 17.65 -11.29 -9.34
CA CYS A 11 18.21 -11.36 -7.99
C CYS A 11 19.68 -10.94 -7.99
N ASN A 12 20.01 -10.01 -7.09
CA ASN A 12 21.38 -9.51 -6.91
C ASN A 12 22.28 -10.45 -6.10
N GLN A 13 21.73 -11.47 -5.43
CA GLN A 13 22.51 -12.38 -4.58
C GLN A 13 22.87 -13.71 -5.25
N CYS A 14 22.00 -14.25 -6.12
CA CYS A 14 22.23 -15.54 -6.78
C CYS A 14 22.37 -15.43 -8.30
N SER A 15 22.49 -14.21 -8.84
CA SER A 15 22.61 -13.93 -10.28
C SER A 15 21.46 -14.49 -11.13
N ALA A 16 20.30 -14.79 -10.53
CA ALA A 16 19.13 -15.20 -11.27
C ALA A 16 18.73 -14.09 -12.24
N SER A 17 18.51 -14.46 -13.50
CA SER A 17 18.14 -13.54 -14.57
C SER A 17 17.08 -14.15 -15.47
N PHE A 18 16.17 -13.32 -15.95
CA PHE A 18 15.25 -13.68 -17.00
C PHE A 18 15.89 -13.39 -18.36
N VAL A 19 16.00 -14.40 -19.21
CA VAL A 19 16.55 -14.24 -20.56
C VAL A 19 15.43 -13.77 -21.47
N SER A 20 15.50 -12.53 -21.96
CA SER A 20 14.56 -12.00 -22.95
C SER A 20 14.78 -12.72 -24.28
N PRO A 21 13.83 -13.55 -24.74
CA PRO A 21 14.01 -14.30 -25.98
C PRO A 21 13.88 -13.37 -27.18
N ARG A 22 14.77 -13.50 -28.18
CA ARG A 22 14.73 -12.68 -29.40
C ARG A 22 13.36 -12.73 -30.06
N HIS A 23 12.83 -11.58 -30.45
CA HIS A 23 11.57 -11.47 -31.18
C HIS A 23 11.71 -10.61 -32.46
N PRO A 24 10.86 -10.82 -33.48
CA PRO A 24 10.89 -10.04 -34.71
C PRO A 24 10.62 -8.56 -34.46
N ILE A 25 11.34 -7.67 -35.17
CA ILE A 25 11.06 -6.23 -35.15
C ILE A 25 9.75 -5.95 -35.91
N LEU A 26 8.84 -5.17 -35.32
CA LEU A 26 7.52 -4.84 -35.89
C LEU A 26 7.57 -3.85 -37.07
N SER A 27 8.68 -3.14 -37.28
CA SER A 27 8.80 -2.06 -38.27
C SER A 27 8.53 -2.51 -39.72
N PRO A 28 9.09 -3.62 -40.23
CA PRO A 28 8.75 -4.14 -41.56
C PRO A 28 7.30 -4.65 -41.65
N LEU A 29 6.72 -5.08 -40.53
CA LEU A 29 5.36 -5.65 -40.45
C LEU A 29 4.29 -4.55 -40.58
N HIS A 30 4.49 -3.38 -39.95
CA HIS A 30 3.55 -2.27 -40.00
C HIS A 30 3.28 -1.76 -41.43
N ASN A 31 4.31 -1.68 -42.26
CA ASN A 31 4.18 -1.21 -43.65
C ASN A 31 3.42 -2.22 -44.51
N ALA A 32 3.66 -3.51 -44.33
CA ALA A 32 2.95 -4.58 -45.03
C ALA A 32 1.46 -4.63 -44.65
N LEU A 33 1.15 -4.44 -43.36
CA LEU A 33 -0.24 -4.36 -42.86
C LEU A 33 -0.97 -3.14 -43.45
N ARG A 34 -0.32 -1.98 -43.53
CA ARG A 34 -0.92 -0.77 -44.11
C ARG A 34 -1.15 -0.84 -45.61
N ALA A 35 -0.28 -1.56 -46.34
CA ALA A 35 -0.40 -1.73 -47.78
C ALA A 35 -1.45 -2.78 -48.20
N GLY A 36 -2.08 -3.48 -47.26
CA GLY A 36 -3.06 -4.54 -47.55
C GLY A 36 -2.46 -5.70 -48.34
N GLN A 37 -1.15 -5.92 -48.23
CA GLN A 37 -0.44 -6.89 -49.05
C GLN A 37 -0.79 -8.31 -48.57
N GLU A 38 -1.35 -9.13 -49.46
CA GLU A 38 -1.58 -10.54 -49.16
C GLU A 38 -0.26 -11.26 -48.91
N LEU A 39 -0.26 -12.14 -47.91
CA LEU A 39 0.89 -12.96 -47.57
C LEU A 39 0.95 -14.14 -48.54
N ASP A 40 2.10 -14.26 -49.22
CA ASP A 40 2.39 -15.43 -50.03
C ASP A 40 2.37 -16.73 -49.17
N PRO A 41 1.93 -17.87 -49.71
CA PRO A 41 1.90 -19.18 -49.03
C PRO A 41 3.19 -19.58 -48.28
N GLU A 42 4.38 -19.19 -48.74
CA GLU A 42 5.63 -19.48 -48.02
C GLU A 42 5.78 -18.65 -46.74
N ARG A 43 5.31 -17.39 -46.79
CA ARG A 43 5.31 -16.46 -45.65
C ARG A 43 4.24 -16.83 -44.62
N THR A 44 3.07 -17.29 -45.04
CA THR A 44 2.02 -17.78 -44.12
C THR A 44 2.48 -19.03 -43.39
N ALA A 45 3.12 -19.98 -44.07
CA ALA A 45 3.70 -21.17 -43.45
C ALA A 45 4.80 -20.82 -42.43
N SER A 46 5.62 -19.82 -42.73
CA SER A 46 6.62 -19.28 -41.81
C SER A 46 5.97 -18.63 -40.58
N LEU A 47 4.89 -17.88 -40.77
CA LEU A 47 4.14 -17.21 -39.69
C LEU A 47 3.49 -18.23 -38.73
N CYS A 48 2.95 -19.33 -39.26
CA CYS A 48 2.39 -20.44 -38.47
C CYS A 48 3.41 -21.07 -37.50
N LYS A 49 4.71 -20.98 -37.80
CA LYS A 49 5.77 -21.45 -36.89
C LYS A 49 6.18 -20.37 -35.87
N VAL A 50 6.14 -19.10 -36.26
CA VAL A 50 6.58 -17.99 -35.41
C VAL A 50 5.54 -17.64 -34.35
N ILE A 51 4.25 -17.59 -34.70
CA ILE A 51 3.17 -17.18 -33.79
C ILE A 51 3.13 -18.04 -32.50
N PRO A 52 3.15 -19.38 -32.55
CA PRO A 52 3.18 -20.21 -31.34
C PRO A 52 4.39 -19.92 -30.46
N SER A 53 5.56 -19.67 -31.08
CA SER A 53 6.77 -19.31 -30.33
C SER A 53 6.63 -17.97 -29.60
N LEU A 54 5.89 -17.01 -30.17
CA LEU A 54 5.62 -15.71 -29.54
C LEU A 54 4.64 -15.86 -28.37
N TYR A 55 3.60 -16.68 -28.52
CA TYR A 55 2.68 -16.99 -27.42
C TYR A 55 3.39 -17.68 -26.25
N SER A 56 4.30 -18.63 -26.54
CA SER A 56 5.14 -19.25 -25.51
C SER A 56 5.96 -18.22 -24.75
N LYS A 57 6.67 -17.32 -25.46
CA LYS A 57 7.47 -16.26 -24.83
C LYS A 57 6.62 -15.33 -23.98
N LEU A 58 5.44 -14.93 -24.47
CA LEU A 58 4.51 -14.11 -23.71
C LEU A 58 4.05 -14.82 -22.43
N SER A 59 3.81 -16.13 -22.50
CA SER A 59 3.48 -16.94 -21.33
C SER A 59 4.63 -16.98 -20.33
N ASP A 60 5.88 -17.11 -20.79
CA ASP A 60 7.06 -17.10 -19.91
C ASP A 60 7.18 -15.75 -19.16
N TYR A 61 6.99 -14.64 -19.87
CA TYR A 61 6.93 -13.31 -19.27
C TYR A 61 5.83 -13.20 -18.21
N ASN A 62 4.60 -13.61 -18.54
CA ASN A 62 3.47 -13.53 -17.63
C ASN A 62 3.67 -14.40 -16.38
N ALA A 63 4.24 -15.59 -16.54
CA ALA A 63 4.56 -16.48 -15.43
C ALA A 63 5.60 -15.85 -14.49
N GLU A 64 6.64 -15.23 -15.06
CA GLU A 64 7.68 -14.57 -14.27
C GLU A 64 7.16 -13.31 -13.56
N ILE A 65 6.32 -12.51 -14.21
CA ILE A 65 5.63 -11.37 -13.59
C ILE A 65 4.79 -11.83 -12.40
N THR A 66 3.95 -12.85 -12.60
CA THR A 66 3.09 -13.39 -11.54
C THR A 66 3.91 -13.89 -10.35
N ARG A 67 5.03 -14.57 -10.62
CA ARG A 67 5.97 -15.05 -9.60
C ARG A 67 6.55 -13.89 -8.78
N LEU A 68 7.01 -12.83 -9.45
CA LEU A 68 7.60 -11.65 -8.81
C LEU A 68 6.57 -10.85 -8.00
N GLU A 69 5.35 -10.69 -8.52
CA GLU A 69 4.24 -10.06 -7.80
C GLU A 69 3.88 -10.82 -6.52
N GLY A 70 3.87 -12.16 -6.57
CA GLY A 70 3.67 -12.99 -5.39
C GLY A 70 4.76 -12.80 -4.32
N ILE A 71 6.03 -12.71 -4.73
CA ILE A 71 7.15 -12.43 -3.82
C ILE A 71 7.01 -11.04 -3.21
N LEU A 72 6.72 -10.02 -4.04
CA LEU A 72 6.51 -8.66 -3.59
C LEU A 72 5.36 -8.56 -2.58
N GLY A 73 4.27 -9.29 -2.83
CA GLY A 73 3.14 -9.40 -1.91
C GLY A 73 3.54 -9.94 -0.54
N ARG A 74 4.33 -11.03 -0.51
CA ARG A 74 4.85 -11.61 0.75
C ARG A 74 5.75 -10.63 1.51
N LEU A 75 6.64 -9.93 0.81
CA LEU A 75 7.54 -8.95 1.42
C LEU A 75 6.76 -7.76 2.01
N ARG A 76 5.78 -7.24 1.27
CA ARG A 76 4.89 -6.17 1.76
C ARG A 76 4.12 -6.62 2.99
N HIS A 77 3.54 -7.82 2.95
CA HIS A 77 2.82 -8.38 4.10
C HIS A 77 3.71 -8.49 5.34
N GLY A 78 4.93 -9.05 5.21
CA GLY A 78 5.87 -9.16 6.31
C GLY A 78 6.31 -7.81 6.88
N ARG A 79 6.56 -6.82 6.02
CA ARG A 79 6.85 -5.43 6.43
C ARG A 79 5.68 -4.83 7.21
N ASP A 80 4.46 -4.96 6.69
CA ASP A 80 3.28 -4.34 7.29
C ASP A 80 2.93 -4.98 8.65
N GLU A 81 3.13 -6.29 8.80
CA GLU A 81 2.99 -6.96 10.09
C GLU A 81 4.04 -6.49 11.10
N LEU A 82 5.31 -6.40 10.69
CA LEU A 82 6.36 -5.89 11.57
C LEU A 82 6.09 -4.43 11.98
N GLY A 83 5.62 -3.59 11.04
CA GLY A 83 5.20 -2.22 11.33
C GLY A 83 4.13 -2.16 12.41
N ARG A 84 3.05 -2.96 12.27
CA ARG A 84 1.99 -3.07 13.29
C ARG A 84 2.52 -3.51 14.65
N CYS A 85 3.45 -4.47 14.68
CA CYS A 85 4.08 -4.90 15.94
C CYS A 85 4.86 -3.75 16.59
N LEU A 86 5.67 -3.02 15.82
CA LEU A 86 6.43 -1.88 16.33
C LEU A 86 5.50 -0.79 16.87
N ASP A 87 4.47 -0.40 16.12
CA ASP A 87 3.48 0.60 16.56
C ASP A 87 2.81 0.20 17.89
N ALA A 88 2.50 -1.09 18.07
CA ALA A 88 1.91 -1.61 19.29
C ALA A 88 2.89 -1.56 20.48
N TRP A 89 4.16 -1.90 20.25
CA TRP A 89 5.22 -1.82 21.26
C TRP A 89 5.51 -0.38 21.67
N GLU A 90 5.65 0.52 20.70
CA GLU A 90 5.83 1.95 20.94
C GLU A 90 4.65 2.51 21.74
N SER A 91 3.43 2.24 21.28
CA SER A 91 2.20 2.63 21.99
C SER A 91 2.16 2.09 23.41
N ARG A 92 2.63 0.85 23.65
CA ARG A 92 2.69 0.24 24.99
C ARG A 92 3.78 0.83 25.88
N SER A 93 4.91 1.20 25.31
CA SER A 93 6.02 1.82 26.01
C SER A 93 5.83 3.33 26.22
N ALA A 94 4.81 3.93 25.61
CA ALA A 94 4.53 5.35 25.69
C ALA A 94 4.49 5.86 27.16
N PRO A 95 5.22 6.95 27.50
CA PRO A 95 5.32 7.45 28.87
C PRO A 95 3.97 7.68 29.56
N VAL A 96 2.96 8.10 28.80
CA VAL A 96 1.60 8.37 29.31
C VAL A 96 0.94 7.13 29.93
N ARG A 97 1.31 5.91 29.51
CA ARG A 97 0.82 4.66 30.11
C ARG A 97 1.49 4.31 31.44
N ARG A 98 2.55 5.02 31.82
CA ARG A 98 3.28 4.85 33.10
C ARG A 98 2.83 5.86 34.15
N LEU A 99 1.96 6.81 33.79
CA LEU A 99 1.45 7.79 34.74
C LEU A 99 0.47 7.12 35.71
N PRO A 100 0.54 7.44 37.02
CA PRO A 100 -0.54 7.17 37.95
C PRO A 100 -1.87 7.72 37.44
N VAL A 101 -2.96 7.03 37.76
CA VAL A 101 -4.30 7.38 37.28
C VAL A 101 -4.71 8.78 37.73
N GLU A 102 -4.26 9.23 38.90
CA GLU A 102 -4.53 10.54 39.46
C GLU A 102 -3.89 11.66 38.61
N LEU A 103 -2.64 11.47 38.20
CA LEU A 103 -1.94 12.43 37.34
C LEU A 103 -2.58 12.49 35.95
N LEU A 104 -2.94 11.33 35.39
CA LEU A 104 -3.61 11.27 34.10
C LEU A 104 -5.00 11.94 34.16
N THR A 105 -5.73 11.74 35.25
CA THR A 105 -7.03 12.38 35.50
C THR A 105 -6.90 13.90 35.60
N ASN A 106 -5.87 14.40 36.29
CA ASN A 106 -5.60 15.84 36.38
C ASN A 106 -5.28 16.44 35.00
N ILE A 107 -4.44 15.76 34.21
CA ILE A 107 -4.14 16.16 32.82
C ILE A 107 -5.44 16.25 31.99
N PHE A 108 -6.35 15.28 32.13
CA PHE A 108 -7.62 15.30 31.40
C PHE A 108 -8.52 16.46 31.86
N LYS A 109 -8.64 16.69 33.18
CA LYS A 109 -9.40 17.82 33.73
C LYS A 109 -8.86 19.15 33.21
N ASP A 110 -7.55 19.32 33.17
CA ASP A 110 -6.91 20.53 32.67
C ASP A 110 -7.09 20.68 31.15
N ALA A 111 -6.99 19.60 30.38
CA ALA A 111 -7.28 19.62 28.94
C ALA A 111 -8.74 20.04 28.65
N CYS A 112 -9.70 19.56 29.44
CA CYS A 112 -11.11 19.93 29.30
C CYS A 112 -11.37 21.40 29.67
N ARG A 113 -10.62 21.96 30.63
CA ARG A 113 -10.68 23.38 31.01
C ARG A 113 -10.00 24.31 30.00
N ALA A 114 -8.88 23.86 29.41
CA ALA A 114 -8.05 24.67 28.54
C ALA A 114 -8.57 24.75 27.09
N MET A 115 -9.39 23.79 26.65
CA MET A 115 -9.80 23.64 25.25
C MET A 115 -11.32 23.73 25.06
N PRO A 116 -11.95 24.92 25.10
CA PRO A 116 -13.28 25.08 24.56
C PRO A 116 -13.18 25.08 23.03
N ILE A 117 -13.33 23.92 22.37
CA ILE A 117 -13.41 23.84 20.91
C ILE A 117 -14.75 24.43 20.46
N SER A 118 -14.81 25.76 20.40
CA SER A 118 -15.70 26.52 19.53
C SER A 118 -14.89 26.89 18.28
N SER A 119 -14.61 25.93 17.41
CA SER A 119 -14.10 26.24 16.08
C SER A 119 -14.89 25.41 15.07
N ASN A 120 -16.11 25.89 14.78
CA ASN A 120 -16.82 25.83 13.48
C ASN A 120 -18.35 25.90 13.62
N PHE A 121 -18.92 25.93 14.83
CA PHE A 121 -20.34 26.20 15.04
C PHE A 121 -20.53 27.50 15.84
N PRO A 122 -21.22 28.53 15.29
CA PRO A 122 -21.59 29.70 16.07
C PRO A 122 -22.55 29.24 17.18
N ALA A 123 -22.09 29.30 18.42
CA ALA A 123 -22.95 29.09 19.58
C ALA A 123 -23.92 30.27 19.67
N HIS A 124 -25.09 30.14 19.04
CA HIS A 124 -26.23 30.97 19.39
C HIS A 124 -26.70 30.55 20.79
N ASN A 125 -26.43 31.44 21.74
CA ASN A 125 -27.05 31.60 23.06
C ASN A 125 -27.27 30.34 23.93
N ASP A 126 -26.53 30.33 25.04
CA ASP A 126 -27.01 29.87 26.35
C ASP A 126 -27.11 28.35 26.62
N VAL A 127 -26.16 27.59 26.06
CA VAL A 127 -25.82 26.27 26.62
C VAL A 127 -24.31 26.24 26.81
N ARG A 128 -23.87 25.98 28.05
CA ARG A 128 -22.47 25.72 28.45
C ARG A 128 -21.76 25.04 27.27
N ALA A 129 -20.74 25.67 26.69
CA ALA A 129 -20.06 25.14 25.51
C ALA A 129 -19.65 23.69 25.80
N LEU A 130 -20.42 22.74 25.25
CA LEU A 130 -20.21 21.32 25.47
C LEU A 130 -18.89 21.00 24.81
N THR A 131 -17.86 20.90 25.63
CA THR A 131 -16.52 20.64 25.18
C THR A 131 -16.48 19.18 24.76
N ILE A 132 -16.16 18.89 23.50
CA ILE A 132 -16.05 17.51 23.00
C ILE A 132 -14.76 16.83 23.51
N THR A 133 -13.89 17.54 24.23
CA THR A 133 -12.61 17.04 24.74
C THR A 133 -12.74 15.77 25.60
N PRO A 134 -13.71 15.61 26.53
CA PRO A 134 -13.91 14.35 27.24
C PRO A 134 -14.22 13.19 26.28
N LEU A 135 -15.01 13.43 25.23
CA LEU A 135 -15.31 12.43 24.19
C LEU A 135 -14.07 12.09 23.37
N LEU A 136 -13.26 13.09 23.01
CA LEU A 136 -12.00 12.88 22.29
C LEU A 136 -11.02 12.06 23.14
N LEU A 137 -10.85 12.39 24.41
CA LEU A 137 -10.01 11.63 25.34
C LEU A 137 -10.53 10.19 25.52
N ALA A 138 -11.85 10.01 25.66
CA ALA A 138 -12.49 8.70 25.76
C ALA A 138 -12.41 7.87 24.46
N SER A 139 -12.10 8.49 23.32
CA SER A 139 -11.94 7.79 22.04
C SER A 139 -10.56 7.14 21.87
N VAL A 140 -9.54 7.61 22.61
CA VAL A 140 -8.14 7.15 22.47
C VAL A 140 -7.97 5.66 22.76
N CYS A 141 -8.45 5.18 23.92
CA CYS A 141 -8.41 3.76 24.28
C CYS A 141 -9.41 3.42 25.41
N SER A 142 -9.60 2.12 25.69
CA SER A 142 -10.50 1.66 26.75
C SER A 142 -10.10 2.13 28.16
N PHE A 143 -8.79 2.22 28.44
CA PHE A 143 -8.29 2.72 29.72
C PHE A 143 -8.63 4.20 29.93
N TRP A 144 -8.39 5.04 28.91
CA TRP A 144 -8.72 6.47 28.94
C TRP A 144 -10.22 6.69 29.03
N ARG A 145 -11.01 5.87 28.33
CA ARG A 145 -12.47 5.85 28.43
C ARG A 145 -12.95 5.54 29.84
N SER A 146 -12.35 4.54 30.50
CA SER A 146 -12.70 4.20 31.88
C SER A 146 -12.47 5.38 32.82
N ILE A 147 -11.32 6.06 32.71
CA ILE A 147 -11.00 7.26 33.49
C ILE A 147 -11.98 8.39 33.16
N ALA A 148 -12.30 8.54 31.86
CA ALA A 148 -13.18 9.59 31.38
C ALA A 148 -14.59 9.48 31.97
N LEU A 149 -15.12 8.26 32.01
CA LEU A 149 -16.45 7.95 32.54
C LEU A 149 -16.49 7.94 34.06
N SER A 150 -15.37 7.60 34.73
CA SER A 150 -15.29 7.61 36.20
C SER A 150 -15.04 8.99 36.82
N THR A 151 -14.89 10.02 36.01
CA THR A 151 -14.52 11.38 36.46
C THR A 151 -15.59 12.38 36.01
N PRO A 152 -16.65 12.58 36.82
CA PRO A 152 -17.77 13.45 36.45
C PRO A 152 -17.38 14.90 36.19
N GLU A 153 -16.30 15.40 36.78
CA GLU A 153 -15.93 16.83 36.70
C GLU A 153 -15.33 17.25 35.35
N MET A 154 -15.25 16.33 34.38
CA MET A 154 -14.81 16.65 33.01
C MET A 154 -15.98 16.96 32.07
N TRP A 155 -17.22 16.66 32.46
CA TRP A 155 -18.44 16.90 31.70
C TRP A 155 -19.12 18.20 32.14
#